data_AF-A0A1W9M639-F1
#
_entry.id   AF-A0A1W9M639-F1
#
_cell.length_a   1.000
_cell.length_b   1.000
_cell.length_c   1.000
_cell.angle_alpha   90.00
_cell.angle_beta   90.00
_cell.angle_gamma   90.00
#
_symmetry.space_group_name_H-M   'P 1'
#
loop_
_entity.id
_entity.type
_entity.pdbx_description
1 polymer ?
#
loop_
_entity_poly.entity_id
_entity_poly.type
_entity_poly.pdbx_seq_one_letter_code
_entity_poly.pdbx_strand_id
1 'polypeptide(L)'
;MNKLHKISLDTNIFIFGLRNIDLFSVAILKNLFLFNVKIPAQIEKEIRQNFTVDEIRKFYRQVSSLTEFEIVYKPLDNNLVDKYRQFGLKT
;
A
#
# COMPACT_ATOMS: atom_id res chain seq x y z
N MET A 1 4.17 -4.98 -25.65
CA MET A 1 3.52 -4.76 -24.33
C MET A 1 4.60 -4.29 -23.37
N ASN A 2 4.51 -3.06 -22.86
CA ASN A 2 5.46 -2.57 -21.86
C ASN A 2 5.34 -3.41 -20.59
N LYS A 3 6.46 -3.91 -20.08
CA LYS A 3 6.53 -4.69 -18.84
C LYS A 3 6.27 -3.73 -17.68
N LEU A 4 5.04 -3.66 -17.18
CA LEU A 4 4.72 -2.85 -16.02
C LEU A 4 5.55 -3.35 -14.82
N HIS A 5 6.30 -2.45 -14.21
CA HIS A 5 7.08 -2.75 -13.02
C HIS A 5 6.13 -2.92 -11.83
N LYS A 6 6.33 -4.00 -11.07
CA LYS A 6 5.59 -4.26 -9.83
C LYS A 6 6.28 -3.55 -8.68
N ILE A 7 5.50 -2.81 -7.91
CA ILE A 7 6.00 -2.15 -6.69
C ILE A 7 5.14 -2.59 -5.50
N SER A 8 5.78 -2.66 -4.33
CA SER A 8 5.11 -2.81 -3.04
C SER A 8 5.40 -1.56 -2.24
N LEU A 9 4.36 -0.91 -1.72
CA LEU A 9 4.48 0.32 -0.96
C LEU A 9 4.03 0.09 0.47
N ASP A 10 4.78 0.64 1.41
CA ASP A 10 4.43 0.68 2.82
C ASP A 10 3.34 1.74 3.09
N THR A 11 2.61 1.58 4.19
CA THR A 11 1.59 2.52 4.68
C THR A 11 2.15 3.95 4.74
N ASN A 12 3.39 4.12 5.19
CA ASN A 12 4.04 5.43 5.33
C ASN A 12 4.13 6.22 4.02
N ILE A 13 4.29 5.56 2.87
CA ILE A 13 4.32 6.24 1.57
C ILE A 13 2.97 6.92 1.29
N PHE A 14 1.87 6.26 1.63
CA PHE A 14 0.53 6.83 1.49
C PHE A 14 0.28 7.94 2.50
N ILE A 15 0.68 7.75 3.77
CA ILE A 15 0.52 8.76 4.84
C ILE A 15 1.27 10.03 4.46
N PHE A 16 2.56 9.93 4.19
CA PHE A 16 3.38 11.10 3.93
C PHE A 16 3.06 11.75 2.59
N GLY A 17 2.72 10.95 1.58
CA GLY A 17 2.34 11.46 0.27
C GLY A 17 1.01 12.22 0.28
N LEU A 18 -0.05 11.68 0.90
CA LEU A 18 -1.36 12.35 0.92
C LEU A 18 -1.39 13.62 1.79
N ARG A 19 -0.57 13.64 2.85
CA ARG A 19 -0.40 14.80 3.75
C ARG A 19 0.63 15.81 3.25
N ASN A 20 1.31 15.53 2.13
CA ASN A 20 2.42 16.34 1.61
C ASN A 20 3.56 16.56 2.63
N ILE A 21 3.85 15.56 3.45
CA ILE A 21 4.93 15.60 4.46
C ILE A 21 6.28 15.34 3.81
N ASP A 22 6.34 14.39 2.87
CA ASP A 22 7.58 13.99 2.19
C ASP A 22 7.45 14.13 0.67
N LEU A 23 8.37 14.87 0.05
CA LEU A 23 8.35 15.18 -1.37
C LEU A 23 8.53 13.93 -2.25
N PHE A 24 9.30 12.95 -1.80
CA PHE A 24 9.50 11.71 -2.54
C PHE A 24 8.23 10.86 -2.53
N SER A 25 7.56 10.74 -1.38
CA SER A 25 6.28 10.05 -1.25
C SER A 25 5.21 10.73 -2.11
N VAL A 26 5.16 12.07 -2.14
CA VAL A 26 4.28 12.81 -3.06
C VAL A 26 4.59 12.47 -4.52
N ALA A 27 5.87 12.44 -4.90
CA ALA A 27 6.29 12.12 -6.26
C ALA A 27 5.92 10.68 -6.65
N ILE A 28 6.10 9.72 -5.75
CA ILE A 28 5.68 8.32 -5.95
C ILE A 28 4.17 8.26 -6.19
N LEU A 29 3.38 8.89 -5.32
CA LEU A 29 1.92 8.90 -5.40
C LEU A 29 1.41 9.53 -6.72
N LYS A 30 2.07 10.58 -7.22
CA LYS A 30 1.74 11.20 -8.51
C LYS A 30 2.04 10.31 -9.72
N ASN A 31 2.99 9.39 -9.59
CA ASN A 31 3.46 8.52 -10.67
C ASN A 31 2.98 7.06 -10.53
N LEU A 32 2.01 6.78 -9.65
CA LEU A 32 1.48 5.42 -9.44
C LEU A 32 0.94 4.77 -10.72
N PHE A 33 0.45 5.57 -11.67
CA PHE A 33 -0.06 5.10 -12.96
C PHE A 33 1.01 4.44 -13.84
N LEU A 34 2.31 4.61 -13.53
CA LEU A 34 3.41 3.95 -14.22
C LEU A 34 3.64 2.50 -13.74
N PHE A 35 2.94 2.07 -12.69
CA PHE A 35 3.18 0.81 -12.01
C PHE A 35 1.91 -0.04 -11.92
N ASN A 36 2.08 -1.36 -11.80
CA ASN A 36 1.01 -2.24 -11.34
C ASN A 36 1.02 -2.23 -9.81
N VAL A 37 -0.01 -1.60 -9.22
CA VAL A 37 -0.05 -1.31 -7.78
C VAL A 37 -0.92 -2.34 -7.08
N LYS A 38 -0.30 -3.14 -6.22
CA LYS A 38 -1.01 -4.08 -5.34
C LYS A 38 -0.75 -3.73 -3.90
N ILE A 39 -1.82 -3.57 -3.12
CA ILE A 39 -1.74 -3.24 -1.71
C ILE A 39 -2.27 -4.41 -0.89
N PRO A 40 -1.50 -4.97 0.06
CA PRO A 40 -2.02 -5.96 0.99
C PRO A 40 -3.17 -5.40 1.82
N ALA A 41 -4.18 -6.21 2.13
CA ALA A 41 -5.30 -5.81 2.99
C ALA A 41 -4.87 -5.26 4.36
N GLN A 42 -3.70 -5.71 4.86
CA GLN A 42 -3.12 -5.15 6.09
C GLN A 42 -2.75 -3.66 5.94
N ILE A 43 -2.13 -3.27 4.83
CA ILE A 43 -1.79 -1.86 4.56
C ILE A 43 -3.07 -1.03 4.40
N GLU A 44 -4.10 -1.56 3.73
CA GLU A 44 -5.41 -0.90 3.67
C GLU A 44 -6.00 -0.68 5.08
N LYS A 45 -5.90 -1.68 5.96
CA LYS A 45 -6.36 -1.58 7.35
C LYS A 45 -5.59 -0.51 8.11
N GLU A 46 -4.27 -0.48 7.99
CA GLU A 46 -3.43 0.55 8.64
C GLU A 46 -3.76 1.95 8.13
N ILE A 47 -3.99 2.11 6.82
CA ILE A 47 -4.46 3.37 6.22
C ILE A 47 -5.78 3.80 6.87
N ARG A 48 -6.77 2.90 6.94
CA ARG A 48 -8.09 3.21 7.53
C ARG A 48 -8.02 3.58 9.02
N GLN A 49 -7.04 3.04 9.75
CA GLN A 49 -6.84 3.33 11.18
C GLN A 49 -6.13 4.68 11.41
N ASN A 50 -5.25 5.09 10.50
CA ASN A 50 -4.43 6.30 10.66
C ASN A 50 -5.01 7.54 9.97
N PHE A 51 -6.00 7.36 9.09
CA PHE A 51 -6.59 8.42 8.30
C PHE A 51 -7.96 8.86 8.80
N THR A 52 -8.21 10.16 8.68
CA THR A 52 -9.55 10.72 8.74
C THR A 52 -10.40 10.24 7.57
N VAL A 53 -11.73 10.38 7.69
CA VAL A 53 -12.66 10.00 6.60
C VAL A 53 -12.34 10.72 5.29
N ASP A 54 -11.95 12.00 5.34
CA ASP A 54 -11.62 12.76 4.14
C ASP A 54 -10.30 12.32 3.49
N GLU A 55 -9.32 11.93 4.29
CA GLU A 55 -8.07 11.35 3.81
C GLU A 55 -8.30 9.98 3.17
N ILE A 56 -9.17 9.13 3.75
CA ILE A 56 -9.59 7.86 3.15
C ILE A 56 -10.26 8.09 1.79
N ARG A 57 -11.16 9.07 1.69
CA ARG A 57 -11.78 9.44 0.40
C ARG A 57 -10.75 9.93 -0.60
N LYS A 58 -9.72 10.65 -0.16
CA LYS A 58 -8.63 11.13 -1.02
C LYS A 58 -7.79 9.96 -1.54
N PHE A 59 -7.42 9.04 -0.65
CA PHE A 59 -6.72 7.80 -0.98
C PHE A 59 -7.49 7.02 -2.06
N TYR A 60 -8.76 6.69 -1.81
CA TYR A 60 -9.57 5.92 -2.75
C TYR A 60 -9.74 6.63 -4.10
N ARG A 61 -9.94 7.96 -4.09
CA ARG A 61 -9.98 8.73 -5.35
C ARG A 61 -8.69 8.56 -6.15
N GLN A 62 -7.54 8.64 -5.49
CA GLN A 62 -6.24 8.52 -6.16
C GLN A 62 -5.95 7.11 -6.70
N VAL A 63 -6.28 6.07 -5.95
CA VAL A 63 -6.04 4.69 -6.43
C VAL A 63 -7.11 4.19 -7.39
N SER A 64 -8.34 4.70 -7.31
CA SER A 64 -9.43 4.34 -8.23
C SER A 64 -9.21 4.81 -9.67
N SER A 65 -8.36 5.83 -9.88
CA SER A 65 -7.97 6.27 -11.22
C SER A 65 -6.90 5.41 -11.88
N LEU A 66 -6.33 4.43 -11.16
CA LEU A 66 -5.31 3.55 -11.69
C LEU A 66 -5.97 2.39 -12.45
N THR A 67 -5.49 2.11 -13.66
CA THR A 67 -6.00 1.02 -14.51
C THR A 67 -5.79 -0.36 -13.89
N GLU A 68 -4.75 -0.53 -13.08
CA GLU A 68 -4.37 -1.80 -12.45
C GLU A 68 -4.10 -1.62 -10.95
N PHE A 69 -5.17 -1.40 -10.18
CA PHE A 69 -5.14 -1.37 -8.72
C PHE A 69 -5.89 -2.55 -8.12
N GLU A 70 -5.25 -3.24 -7.16
CA GLU A 70 -5.85 -4.37 -6.45
C GLU A 70 -5.50 -4.30 -4.96
N ILE A 71 -6.51 -4.51 -4.11
CA ILE A 71 -6.30 -4.84 -2.69
C ILE A 71 -6.26 -6.34 -2.54
N VAL A 72 -5.12 -6.87 -2.09
CA VAL A 72 -4.85 -8.30 -2.00
C VAL A 72 -5.21 -8.81 -0.61
N TYR A 73 -6.29 -9.59 -0.51
CA TYR A 73 -6.75 -10.24 0.72
C TYR A 73 -6.15 -11.65 0.92
N LYS A 74 -5.11 -12.00 0.17
CA LYS A 74 -4.52 -13.34 0.21
C LYS A 74 -3.95 -13.60 1.62
N PRO A 75 -4.33 -14.70 2.28
CA PRO A 75 -3.71 -15.09 3.54
C PRO A 75 -2.21 -15.34 3.34
N LEU A 76 -1.41 -14.97 4.34
CA LEU A 76 0.01 -15.27 4.36
C LEU A 76 0.20 -16.79 4.41
N ASP A 77 1.29 -17.27 3.79
CA ASP A 77 1.67 -18.68 3.86
C ASP A 77 2.02 -19.03 5.32
N ASN A 78 1.30 -19.99 5.89
CA ASN A 78 1.49 -20.44 7.27
C ASN A 78 2.94 -20.90 7.53
N ASN A 79 3.61 -21.50 6.54
CA ASN A 79 5.01 -21.92 6.68
C ASN A 79 5.94 -20.71 6.89
N LEU A 80 5.64 -19.59 6.23
CA LEU A 80 6.40 -18.35 6.40
C LEU A 80 6.14 -17.76 7.79
N VAL A 81 4.89 -17.74 8.23
CA VAL A 81 4.49 -17.25 9.56
C VAL A 81 5.21 -18.03 10.66
N ASP A 82 5.21 -19.36 10.57
CA ASP A 82 5.82 -20.23 11.57
C ASP A 82 7.35 -20.08 11.59
N LYS A 83 7.99 -19.88 10.43
CA LYS A 83 9.41 -19.53 10.35
C LYS A 83 9.73 -18.24 11.12
N TYR A 84 8.92 -17.19 10.97
CA TYR A 84 9.19 -15.93 11.69
C TYR A 84 8.87 -16.01 13.19
N ARG A 85 7.90 -16.83 13.60
CA ARG A 85 7.68 -17.14 15.02
C ARG A 85 8.90 -17.80 15.65
N GLN A 86 9.56 -18.72 14.95
CA GLN A 86 10.81 -19.34 15.41
C GLN A 86 11.95 -18.32 15.57
N PHE A 87 11.96 -17.26 14.77
CA PHE A 87 12.92 -16.15 14.90
C PHE A 87 12.52 -15.10 15.96
N GLY A 88 11.47 -15.34 16.74
CA GLY A 88 11.09 -14.49 17.87
C GLY A 88 10.08 -13.40 17.54
N LEU A 89 9.42 -13.44 16.37
CA LEU A 89 8.28 -12.58 16.10
C LEU A 89 7.12 -12.95 17.04
N LYS A 90 6.83 -12.07 18.01
CA LYS A 90 5.68 -12.22 18.93
C LYS A 90 4.44 -11.61 18.28
N THR A 91 3.38 -12.40 18.19
CA THR A 91 2.03 -11.97 17.77
C THR A 91 1.29 -11.30 18.91
#